data_AF-D1QR99-F1
#
_entry.id   AF-D1QR99-F1
#
_cell.length_a   1.000
_cell.length_b   1.000
_cell.length_c   1.000
_cell.angle_alpha   90.00
_cell.angle_beta   90.00
_cell.angle_gamma   90.00
#
_symmetry.space_group_name_H-M   'P 1'
#
loop_
_entity.id
_entity.type
_entity.pdbx_description
1 polymer ?
#
loop_
_entity_poly.entity_id
_entity_poly.type
_entity_poly.pdbx_seq_one_letter_code
_entity_poly.pdbx_strand_id
1 'polypeptide(L)'
;MENLFETSVVKLHKGIVSFVYRKKDGTERHACGTLYGIGHTIKGTSKHHQCSYTLAYYDVDYKGWRSFIIENLVEVGELRQSTIDEHHDICLALLVKLKEKMKKEGKTAFAYRKADGTIRYAHGILSDSVDVSGKCFVYFDTDKGEERKFRIDAFIGIGEPEELHDSTAAIISETPRAASSTKAYNDFSSLDIKTILAKRGVAIEDTENFMVIDLLPELNKQQLKDLICKAAERLASL
;
A
#
# COMPACT_ATOMS: atom_id res chain seq x y z
N MET A 1 -1.14 17.66 -25.05
CA MET A 1 -0.44 16.36 -24.99
C MET A 1 -0.09 16.18 -23.53
N GLU A 2 -0.86 15.39 -22.79
CA GLU A 2 -0.52 15.05 -21.40
C GLU A 2 0.93 14.56 -21.38
N ASN A 3 1.72 15.10 -20.45
CA ASN A 3 3.11 14.73 -20.32
C ASN A 3 3.16 13.25 -19.90
N LEU A 4 3.68 12.37 -20.76
CA LEU A 4 3.77 10.92 -20.52
C LEU A 4 4.34 10.60 -19.13
N PHE A 5 5.26 11.43 -18.65
CA PHE A 5 5.82 11.35 -17.31
C PHE A 5 4.79 11.61 -16.21
N GLU A 6 3.98 12.67 -16.31
CA GLU A 6 2.93 13.00 -15.33
C GLU A 6 1.92 11.84 -15.23
N THR A 7 1.50 11.29 -16.37
CA THR A 7 0.66 10.09 -16.41
C THR A 7 1.32 8.91 -15.72
N SER A 8 2.63 8.70 -15.94
CA SER A 8 3.39 7.63 -15.28
C SER A 8 3.41 7.78 -13.76
N VAL A 9 3.66 8.99 -13.26
CA VAL A 9 3.80 9.27 -11.83
C VAL A 9 2.47 9.05 -11.14
N VAL A 10 1.39 9.57 -11.71
CA VAL A 10 0.02 9.36 -11.18
C VAL A 10 -0.32 7.87 -11.13
N LYS A 11 0.01 7.10 -12.16
CA LYS A 11 -0.26 5.65 -12.16
C LYS A 11 0.62 4.91 -11.14
N LEU A 12 1.92 5.22 -11.08
CA LEU A 12 2.86 4.54 -10.19
C LEU A 12 2.59 4.81 -8.71
N HIS A 13 2.00 5.97 -8.37
CA HIS A 13 1.50 6.22 -7.02
C HIS A 13 0.29 5.35 -6.70
N LYS A 14 -0.55 5.01 -7.69
CA LYS A 14 -1.77 4.22 -7.50
C LYS A 14 -1.55 2.72 -7.37
N GLY A 15 -0.39 2.20 -7.80
CA GLY A 15 -0.12 0.76 -7.76
C GLY A 15 1.12 0.39 -8.57
N ILE A 16 1.06 -0.78 -9.21
CA ILE A 16 2.15 -1.31 -10.03
C ILE A 16 1.86 -1.01 -11.49
N VAL A 17 2.82 -0.44 -12.20
CA VAL A 17 2.70 -0.02 -13.60
C VAL A 17 3.78 -0.69 -14.42
N SER A 18 3.42 -1.22 -15.58
CA SER A 18 4.40 -1.62 -16.60
C SER A 18 4.86 -0.39 -17.39
N PHE A 19 6.15 -0.25 -17.63
CA PHE A 19 6.69 0.86 -18.42
C PHE A 19 8.02 0.48 -19.08
N VAL A 20 8.40 1.25 -20.09
CA VAL A 20 9.63 1.05 -20.86
C VAL A 20 10.47 2.31 -20.80
N TYR A 21 11.76 2.15 -20.53
CA TYR A 21 12.72 3.25 -20.64
C TYR A 21 14.03 2.81 -21.31
N ARG A 22 14.68 3.78 -21.98
CA ARG A 22 15.96 3.55 -22.64
C ARG A 22 17.12 3.64 -21.65
N LYS A 23 17.99 2.64 -21.67
CA LYS A 23 19.24 2.62 -20.92
C LYS A 23 20.31 3.46 -21.61
N LYS A 24 21.41 3.72 -20.88
CA LYS A 24 22.58 4.44 -21.41
C LYS A 24 23.24 3.74 -22.61
N ASP A 25 23.15 2.42 -22.70
CA ASP A 25 23.70 1.62 -23.81
C ASP A 25 22.76 1.55 -25.02
N GLY A 26 21.66 2.31 -25.02
CA GLY A 26 20.67 2.34 -26.09
C GLY A 26 19.64 1.21 -26.05
N THR A 27 19.84 0.18 -25.21
CA THR A 27 18.87 -0.91 -25.05
C THR A 27 17.65 -0.46 -24.23
N GLU A 28 16.52 -1.10 -24.45
CA GLU A 28 15.29 -0.82 -23.70
C GLU A 28 15.17 -1.76 -22.50
N ARG A 29 14.57 -1.25 -21.43
CA ARG A 29 14.15 -2.06 -20.28
C ARG A 29 12.66 -1.99 -20.13
N HIS A 30 12.02 -3.14 -20.11
CA HIS A 30 10.66 -3.33 -19.65
C HIS A 30 10.70 -3.56 -18.13
N ALA A 31 9.94 -2.80 -17.37
CA ALA A 31 9.89 -2.88 -15.92
C ALA A 31 8.45 -2.81 -15.42
N CYS A 32 8.16 -3.54 -14.34
CA CYS A 32 6.96 -3.34 -13.53
C CYS A 32 7.38 -2.69 -12.21
N GLY A 33 6.83 -1.52 -11.89
CA GLY A 33 7.26 -0.79 -10.71
C GLY A 33 6.18 0.01 -10.01
N THR A 34 6.52 0.55 -8.84
CA THR A 34 5.64 1.40 -8.03
C THR A 34 6.42 2.54 -7.35
N LEU A 35 5.71 3.62 -7.03
CA LEU A 35 6.18 4.72 -6.19
C LEU A 35 5.63 4.65 -4.76
N TYR A 36 5.03 3.52 -4.36
CA TYR A 36 4.47 3.37 -3.02
C TYR A 36 5.50 3.63 -1.92
N GLY A 37 5.11 4.47 -0.96
CA GLY A 37 5.84 4.78 0.27
C GLY A 37 7.16 5.51 0.11
N ILE A 38 7.45 5.99 -1.10
CA ILE A 38 8.50 6.96 -1.36
C ILE A 38 7.86 8.32 -1.57
N GLY A 39 8.01 9.21 -0.58
CA GLY A 39 8.00 10.64 -0.84
C GLY A 39 9.13 10.94 -1.84
N HIS A 40 8.79 11.58 -2.96
CA HIS A 40 9.63 11.69 -4.16
C HIS A 40 11.09 11.99 -3.78
N THR A 41 11.97 10.99 -3.85
CA THR A 41 13.41 11.25 -3.74
C THR A 41 13.87 11.80 -5.08
N ILE A 42 13.52 13.06 -5.38
CA ILE A 42 14.18 13.84 -6.42
C ILE A 42 15.59 14.10 -5.90
N LYS A 43 16.53 13.23 -6.28
CA LYS A 43 17.94 13.42 -5.96
C LYS A 43 18.47 14.57 -6.83
N GLY A 44 18.51 15.79 -6.29
CA GLY A 44 19.17 16.95 -6.92
C GLY A 44 18.42 18.27 -6.73
N THR A 45 18.73 19.02 -5.66
CA THR A 45 18.20 20.38 -5.40
C THR A 45 19.10 21.50 -5.91
N SER A 46 20.17 21.21 -6.65
CA SER A 46 21.04 22.26 -7.20
C SER A 46 20.35 22.96 -8.38
N LYS A 47 20.17 24.30 -8.29
CA LYS A 47 19.71 25.19 -9.37
C LYS A 47 20.52 25.11 -10.68
N HIS A 48 21.60 24.35 -10.72
CA HIS A 48 22.52 24.27 -11.86
C HIS A 48 22.25 23.12 -12.86
N HIS A 49 21.22 22.30 -12.65
CA HIS A 49 20.89 21.20 -13.57
C HIS A 49 19.46 21.34 -14.11
N GLN A 50 19.26 22.32 -15.00
CA GLN A 50 18.20 22.20 -15.99
C GLN A 50 18.57 21.02 -16.90
N CYS A 51 17.66 20.06 -17.07
CA CYS A 51 17.75 18.85 -17.93
C CYS A 51 18.39 17.59 -17.29
N SER A 52 17.59 16.82 -16.53
CA SER A 52 17.58 15.34 -16.41
C SER A 52 17.13 14.88 -15.01
N TYR A 53 15.84 14.97 -14.70
CA TYR A 53 15.33 14.41 -13.44
C TYR A 53 15.39 12.87 -13.49
N THR A 54 15.83 12.22 -12.40
CA THR A 54 15.76 10.76 -12.27
C THR A 54 14.54 10.36 -11.46
N LEU A 55 13.75 9.41 -11.96
CA LEU A 55 12.66 8.79 -11.21
C LEU A 55 13.18 7.52 -10.54
N ALA A 56 13.14 7.48 -9.19
CA ALA A 56 13.42 6.27 -8.42
C ALA A 56 12.12 5.51 -8.18
N TYR A 57 12.14 4.18 -8.33
CA TYR A 57 10.97 3.32 -8.20
C TYR A 57 11.37 1.97 -7.59
N TYR A 58 10.41 1.27 -6.97
CA TYR A 58 10.60 -0.13 -6.62
C TYR A 58 10.26 -1.00 -7.83
N ASP A 59 11.22 -1.74 -8.34
CA ASP A 59 11.03 -2.70 -9.42
C ASP A 59 10.54 -4.02 -8.81
N VAL A 60 9.31 -4.38 -9.10
CA VAL A 60 8.61 -5.53 -8.51
C VAL A 60 9.19 -6.84 -9.05
N ASP A 61 9.50 -6.88 -10.35
CA ASP A 61 10.06 -8.07 -11.00
C ASP A 61 11.49 -8.33 -10.52
N TYR A 62 12.28 -7.27 -10.34
CA TYR A 62 13.63 -7.35 -9.80
C TYR A 62 13.70 -7.39 -8.27
N LYS A 63 12.60 -7.12 -7.58
CA LYS A 63 12.50 -6.98 -6.12
C LYS A 63 13.53 -6.00 -5.53
N GLY A 64 13.63 -4.81 -6.12
CA GLY A 64 14.62 -3.84 -5.67
C GLY A 64 14.46 -2.42 -6.22
N TRP A 65 15.05 -1.48 -5.50
CA TRP A 65 15.06 -0.06 -5.88
C TRP A 65 15.89 0.17 -7.14
N ARG A 66 15.31 0.86 -8.12
CA ARG A 66 15.96 1.28 -9.37
C ARG A 66 15.63 2.74 -9.67
N SER A 67 16.34 3.31 -10.65
CA SER A 67 16.03 4.65 -11.15
C SER A 67 16.37 4.78 -12.62
N PHE A 68 15.66 5.67 -13.31
CA PHE A 68 15.94 6.02 -14.70
C PHE A 68 15.79 7.54 -14.92
N ILE A 69 16.40 8.06 -15.99
CA ILE A 69 16.24 9.47 -16.40
C ILE A 69 14.87 9.63 -17.05
N ILE A 70 14.09 10.61 -16.61
CA ILE A 70 12.69 10.80 -17.04
C ILE A 70 12.56 10.98 -18.55
N GLU A 71 13.51 11.69 -19.17
CA GLU A 71 13.57 11.87 -20.64
C GLU A 71 13.76 10.56 -21.41
N ASN A 72 14.22 9.50 -20.74
CA ASN A 72 14.38 8.18 -21.35
C ASN A 72 13.09 7.34 -21.26
N LEU A 73 11.99 7.86 -20.70
CA LEU A 73 10.71 7.17 -20.70
C LEU A 73 10.18 7.02 -22.13
N VAL A 74 9.95 5.79 -22.56
CA VAL A 74 9.47 5.47 -23.90
C VAL A 74 7.98 5.19 -23.89
N GLU A 75 7.51 4.41 -22.92
CA GLU A 75 6.12 3.92 -22.87
C GLU A 75 5.65 3.76 -21.43
N VAL A 76 4.36 4.00 -21.20
CA VAL A 76 3.66 3.76 -19.93
C VAL A 76 2.45 2.86 -20.19
N GLY A 77 2.50 1.66 -19.65
CA GLY A 77 1.49 0.63 -19.81
C GLY A 77 0.38 0.68 -18.76
N GLU A 78 -0.13 -0.50 -18.43
CA GLU A 78 -1.29 -0.68 -17.57
C GLU A 78 -0.94 -0.55 -16.10
N LEU A 79 -1.91 -0.01 -15.34
CA LEU A 79 -1.89 0.04 -13.89
C LEU A 79 -2.62 -1.19 -13.35
N ARG A 80 -2.00 -1.90 -12.41
CA ARG A 80 -2.64 -2.95 -11.62
C ARG A 80 -2.40 -2.76 -10.14
N GLN A 81 -3.25 -3.36 -9.32
CA GLN A 81 -3.03 -3.44 -7.89
C GLN A 81 -1.93 -4.48 -7.60
N SER A 82 -1.19 -4.25 -6.53
CA SER A 82 -0.26 -5.24 -5.97
C SER A 82 -1.02 -6.44 -5.40
N THR A 83 -0.42 -7.62 -5.49
CA THR A 83 -0.82 -8.76 -4.67
C THR A 83 -0.42 -8.55 -3.21
N ILE A 84 -0.91 -9.41 -2.31
CA ILE A 84 -0.53 -9.38 -0.89
C ILE A 84 0.99 -9.58 -0.73
N ASP A 85 1.57 -10.52 -1.46
CA ASP A 85 3.00 -10.84 -1.38
C ASP A 85 3.86 -9.71 -1.96
N GLU A 86 3.44 -9.10 -3.07
CA GLU A 86 4.14 -7.95 -3.64
C GLU A 86 4.10 -6.75 -2.70
N HIS A 87 2.95 -6.49 -2.07
CA HIS A 87 2.81 -5.43 -1.07
C HIS A 87 3.75 -5.66 0.12
N HIS A 88 3.80 -6.91 0.63
CA HIS A 88 4.71 -7.28 1.70
C HIS A 88 6.18 -7.03 1.32
N ASP A 89 6.60 -7.46 0.13
CA ASP A 89 7.96 -7.25 -0.39
C ASP A 89 8.29 -5.75 -0.53
N ILE A 90 7.35 -4.95 -1.02
CA ILE A 90 7.50 -3.48 -1.12
C ILE A 90 7.69 -2.88 0.28
N CYS A 91 6.83 -3.23 1.25
CA CYS A 91 6.93 -2.74 2.62
C CYS A 91 8.24 -3.16 3.31
N LEU A 92 8.73 -4.38 3.06
CA LEU A 92 10.04 -4.83 3.52
C LEU A 92 11.17 -3.97 2.94
N ALA A 93 11.14 -3.70 1.64
CA ALA A 93 12.14 -2.87 0.98
C ALA A 93 12.13 -1.41 1.47
N LEU A 94 10.94 -0.86 1.74
CA LEU A 94 10.78 0.43 2.39
C LEU A 94 11.33 0.41 3.81
N LEU A 95 11.08 -0.65 4.57
CA LEU A 95 11.57 -0.76 5.94
C LEU A 95 13.10 -0.78 6.00
N VAL A 96 13.75 -1.45 5.04
CA VAL A 96 15.21 -1.40 4.89
C VAL A 96 15.68 0.05 4.68
N LYS A 97 15.00 0.82 3.82
CA LYS A 97 15.28 2.25 3.60
C LYS A 97 15.10 3.09 4.87
N LEU A 98 14.05 2.82 5.64
CA LEU A 98 13.81 3.51 6.90
C LEU A 98 14.95 3.26 7.89
N LYS A 99 15.37 2.00 8.04
CA LYS A 99 16.51 1.62 8.90
C LYS A 99 17.82 2.28 8.44
N GLU A 100 18.09 2.32 7.14
CA GLU A 100 19.24 3.03 6.57
C GLU A 100 19.22 4.52 6.93
N LYS A 101 18.06 5.17 6.79
CA LYS A 101 17.88 6.60 7.10
C LYS A 101 18.03 6.87 8.59
N MET A 102 17.41 6.06 9.45
CA MET A 102 17.56 6.17 10.91
C MET A 102 19.01 5.99 11.38
N LYS A 103 19.78 5.09 10.76
CA LYS A 103 21.21 4.92 11.08
C LYS A 103 22.03 6.15 10.68
N LYS A 104 21.70 6.77 9.55
CA LYS A 104 22.46 7.89 8.99
C LYS A 104 22.11 9.23 9.65
N GLU A 105 20.83 9.45 9.91
CA GLU A 105 20.26 10.75 10.30
C GLU A 105 19.70 10.75 11.73
N GLY A 106 19.56 9.58 12.36
CA GLY A 106 18.94 9.45 13.68
C GLY A 106 17.43 9.57 13.58
N LYS A 107 16.88 10.65 14.14
CA LYS A 107 15.43 10.91 14.19
C LYS A 107 14.88 11.00 12.76
N THR A 108 13.96 10.11 12.41
CA THR A 108 13.38 10.01 11.06
C THR A 108 11.86 10.02 11.12
N ALA A 109 11.22 10.86 10.31
CA ALA A 109 9.78 10.90 10.13
C ALA A 109 9.29 9.79 9.18
N PHE A 110 8.16 9.17 9.52
CA PHE A 110 7.51 8.14 8.71
C PHE A 110 6.05 7.96 9.12
N ALA A 111 5.29 7.22 8.31
CA ALA A 111 3.89 6.93 8.60
C ALA A 111 3.52 5.46 8.41
N TYR A 112 2.53 5.01 9.18
CA TYR A 112 1.96 3.67 9.06
C TYR A 112 0.49 3.66 9.47
N ARG A 113 -0.25 2.66 9.00
CA ARG A 113 -1.67 2.45 9.35
C ARG A 113 -1.79 1.68 10.67
N LYS A 114 -2.58 2.19 11.59
CA LYS A 114 -2.93 1.50 12.85
C LYS A 114 -3.97 0.41 12.60
N ALA A 115 -4.16 -0.46 13.60
CA ALA A 115 -5.17 -1.51 13.56
C ALA A 115 -6.62 -0.95 13.45
N ASP A 116 -6.86 0.26 13.97
CA ASP A 116 -8.13 0.99 13.85
C ASP A 116 -8.33 1.67 12.48
N GLY A 117 -7.41 1.46 11.53
CA GLY A 117 -7.46 2.02 10.19
C GLY A 117 -6.93 3.46 10.07
N THR A 118 -6.75 4.17 11.18
CA THR A 118 -6.23 5.55 11.15
C THR A 118 -4.71 5.57 10.97
N ILE A 119 -4.20 6.66 10.39
CA ILE A 119 -2.77 6.81 10.10
C ILE A 119 -2.06 7.37 11.33
N ARG A 120 -0.90 6.79 11.65
CA ARG A 120 0.06 7.41 12.56
C ARG A 120 1.20 8.00 11.76
N TYR A 121 1.48 9.27 11.99
CA TYR A 121 2.73 9.92 11.66
C TYR A 121 3.60 9.89 12.92
N ALA A 122 4.85 9.47 12.78
CA ALA A 122 5.76 9.30 13.90
C ALA A 122 7.16 9.75 13.52
N HIS A 123 7.86 10.31 14.50
CA HIS A 123 9.31 10.44 14.42
C HIS A 123 9.97 9.39 15.29
N GLY A 124 10.75 8.50 14.67
CA GLY A 124 11.39 7.40 15.37
C GLY A 124 12.90 7.36 15.19
N ILE A 125 13.53 6.62 16.10
CA ILE A 125 14.88 6.10 15.96
C ILE A 125 14.85 4.57 16.05
N LEU A 126 15.97 3.93 15.69
CA LEU A 126 16.11 2.50 15.91
C LEU A 126 15.95 2.17 17.40
N SER A 127 15.08 1.21 17.69
CA SER A 127 14.99 0.59 19.01
C SER A 127 16.02 -0.55 19.10
N ASP A 128 16.48 -0.81 20.32
CA ASP A 128 17.34 -1.98 20.63
C ASP A 128 16.52 -3.29 20.65
N SER A 129 15.20 -3.19 20.81
CA SER A 129 14.27 -4.30 20.79
C SER A 129 14.02 -4.78 19.35
N VAL A 130 14.03 -6.11 19.15
CA VAL A 130 13.76 -6.74 17.86
C VAL A 130 12.54 -7.63 17.95
N ASP A 131 11.64 -7.52 16.97
CA ASP A 131 10.53 -8.46 16.83
C ASP A 131 11.03 -9.81 16.31
N VAL A 132 11.03 -10.82 17.18
CA VAL A 132 11.42 -12.20 16.84
C VAL A 132 10.53 -12.86 15.80
N SER A 133 9.29 -12.37 15.60
CA SER A 133 8.39 -12.90 14.58
C SER A 133 8.74 -12.45 13.16
N GLY A 134 9.54 -11.38 13.03
CA GLY A 134 9.87 -10.76 11.74
C GLY A 134 8.71 -10.07 11.04
N LYS A 135 7.53 -9.98 11.67
CA LYS A 135 6.30 -9.41 11.06
C LYS A 135 6.07 -7.96 11.44
N CYS A 136 6.72 -7.49 12.51
CA CYS A 136 6.60 -6.12 12.97
C CYS A 136 7.94 -5.40 12.93
N PHE A 137 7.88 -4.08 12.75
CA PHE A 137 9.00 -3.21 13.04
C PHE A 137 8.80 -2.56 14.41
N VAL A 138 9.84 -2.61 15.24
CA VAL A 138 9.91 -1.96 16.56
C VAL A 138 10.81 -0.73 16.45
N TYR A 139 10.38 0.37 17.01
CA TYR A 139 11.08 1.65 16.98
C TYR A 139 10.84 2.41 18.29
N PHE A 140 11.74 3.33 18.63
CA PHE A 140 11.51 4.27 19.74
C PHE A 140 10.87 5.54 19.19
N ASP A 141 9.64 5.82 19.61
CA ASP A 141 8.88 6.99 19.21
C ASP A 141 9.36 8.21 20.01
N THR A 142 10.04 9.13 19.33
CA THR A 142 10.63 10.31 19.96
C THR A 142 9.61 11.37 20.34
N ASP A 143 8.42 11.35 19.75
CA ASP A 143 7.35 12.30 20.08
C ASP A 143 6.57 11.87 21.32
N LYS A 144 6.52 10.56 21.59
CA LYS A 144 5.86 9.97 22.77
C LYS A 144 6.82 9.53 23.86
N GLY A 145 8.11 9.39 23.55
CA GLY A 145 9.13 8.94 24.51
C GLY A 145 8.97 7.47 24.90
N GLU A 146 8.47 6.62 24.01
CA GLU A 146 8.20 5.21 24.30
C GLU A 146 8.49 4.31 23.09
N GLU A 147 8.71 3.02 23.35
CA GLU A 147 8.81 2.03 22.28
C GLU A 147 7.44 1.72 21.68
N ARG A 148 7.39 1.63 20.36
CA ARG A 148 6.20 1.27 19.60
C ARG A 148 6.55 0.26 18.53
N LYS A 149 5.52 -0.42 18.04
CA LYS A 149 5.65 -1.34 16.91
C LYS A 149 4.48 -1.22 15.95
N PHE A 150 4.73 -1.59 14.69
CA PHE A 150 3.70 -1.73 13.67
C PHE A 150 3.98 -2.92 12.75
N ARG A 151 2.93 -3.50 12.16
CA ARG A 151 3.09 -4.59 11.19
C ARG A 151 3.74 -4.05 9.93
N ILE A 152 4.67 -4.81 9.34
CA ILE A 152 5.39 -4.37 8.14
C ILE A 152 4.43 -3.97 7.01
N ASP A 153 3.37 -4.75 6.79
CA ASP A 153 2.35 -4.47 5.75
C ASP A 153 1.52 -3.20 6.00
N ALA A 154 1.57 -2.65 7.20
CA ALA A 154 0.92 -1.38 7.51
C ALA A 154 1.80 -0.17 7.18
N PHE A 155 3.03 -0.37 6.70
CA PHE A 155 3.94 0.72 6.44
C PHE A 155 3.47 1.56 5.25
N ILE A 156 3.31 2.86 5.45
CA ILE A 156 2.85 3.77 4.39
C ILE A 156 4.01 4.40 3.66
N GLY A 157 5.05 4.85 4.38
CA GLY A 157 6.19 5.50 3.74
C GLY A 157 7.05 6.29 4.72
N ILE A 158 8.14 6.84 4.18
CA ILE A 158 9.14 7.64 4.90
C ILE A 158 8.94 9.11 4.50
N GLY A 159 8.91 10.00 5.49
CA GLY A 159 8.73 11.44 5.28
C GLY A 159 7.74 12.07 6.24
N GLU A 160 7.63 13.39 6.14
CA GLU A 160 6.63 14.18 6.85
C GLU A 160 5.23 14.00 6.23
N PRO A 161 4.14 14.36 6.94
CA PRO A 161 2.78 14.24 6.41
C PRO A 161 2.60 14.88 5.02
N GLU A 162 3.22 16.03 4.79
CA GLU A 162 3.15 16.78 3.53
C GLU A 162 3.79 16.02 2.35
N GLU A 163 4.78 15.17 2.64
CA GLU A 163 5.52 14.39 1.63
C GLU A 163 4.81 13.07 1.27
N LEU A 164 3.82 12.67 2.08
CA LEU A 164 3.16 11.36 1.98
C LEU A 164 1.72 11.42 1.43
N HIS A 165 1.22 12.61 1.08
CA HIS A 165 -0.14 12.81 0.57
C HIS A 165 -0.51 11.89 -0.61
N ASP A 166 0.42 11.64 -1.54
CA ASP A 166 0.16 10.76 -2.69
C ASP A 166 0.26 9.27 -2.35
N SER A 167 1.09 8.91 -1.37
CA SER A 167 1.26 7.52 -0.90
C SER A 167 0.09 7.05 -0.03
N THR A 168 -0.64 7.98 0.59
CA THR A 168 -1.86 7.65 1.36
C THR A 168 -3.06 7.27 0.49
N ALA A 169 -3.06 7.66 -0.79
CA ALA A 169 -4.18 7.45 -1.70
C ALA A 169 -4.27 6.02 -2.25
N ALA A 170 -3.23 5.21 -2.11
CA ALA A 170 -3.13 3.96 -2.82
C ALA A 170 -2.44 2.89 -2.00
N ILE A 171 -3.19 1.83 -1.70
CA ILE A 171 -2.79 0.42 -1.79
C ILE A 171 -3.91 -0.52 -1.30
N ILE A 172 -4.98 0.03 -0.73
CA ILE A 172 -6.24 -0.69 -0.65
C ILE A 172 -7.24 0.14 -1.44
N SER A 173 -7.71 -0.42 -2.55
CA SER A 173 -8.97 0.01 -3.12
C SER A 173 -10.04 -0.10 -2.04
N GLU A 174 -10.41 1.04 -1.45
CA GLU A 174 -11.83 1.36 -1.55
C GLU A 174 -12.19 1.28 -3.04
N THR A 175 -13.19 0.46 -3.32
CA THR A 175 -13.82 0.20 -4.62
C THR A 175 -13.83 1.45 -5.53
N PRO A 176 -13.64 1.32 -6.85
CA PRO A 176 -13.58 2.47 -7.76
C PRO A 176 -14.83 3.34 -7.62
N ARG A 177 -14.67 4.59 -7.15
CA ARG A 177 -15.71 5.61 -7.28
C ARG A 177 -15.83 5.98 -8.75
N ALA A 178 -16.74 5.30 -9.45
CA ALA A 178 -17.34 5.82 -10.67
C ALA A 178 -18.26 7.00 -10.32
N ALA A 179 -18.29 7.98 -11.21
CA ALA A 179 -18.96 9.26 -11.06
C ALA A 179 -20.46 9.13 -10.71
N SER A 180 -20.91 10.03 -9.83
CA SER A 180 -22.24 10.64 -9.82
C SER A 180 -23.44 9.68 -9.96
N SER A 181 -23.86 9.06 -8.86
CA SER A 181 -25.28 9.10 -8.47
C SER A 181 -25.42 8.88 -6.96
N THR A 182 -26.29 9.69 -6.37
CA THR A 182 -26.58 9.82 -4.95
C THR A 182 -27.15 8.54 -4.34
N LYS A 183 -26.30 7.64 -3.81
CA LYS A 183 -26.60 6.78 -2.64
C LYS A 183 -25.31 6.44 -1.89
N ALA A 184 -25.32 6.59 -0.57
CA ALA A 184 -24.16 6.37 0.30
C ALA A 184 -23.75 4.90 0.30
N TYR A 185 -22.57 4.60 -0.26
CA TYR A 185 -22.01 3.25 -0.42
C TYR A 185 -21.22 2.74 0.80
N ASN A 186 -21.33 3.39 1.97
CA ASN A 186 -20.48 3.10 3.14
C ASN A 186 -21.28 2.73 4.42
N ASP A 187 -22.55 2.34 4.30
CA ASP A 187 -23.34 1.98 5.48
C ASP A 187 -23.10 0.50 5.86
N PHE A 188 -21.90 0.22 6.36
CA PHE A 188 -21.57 -1.06 6.96
C PHE A 188 -22.22 -1.14 8.34
N SER A 189 -23.37 -1.79 8.45
CA SER A 189 -23.91 -2.12 9.77
C SER A 189 -23.02 -3.18 10.43
N SER A 190 -22.33 -2.81 11.51
CA SER A 190 -21.62 -3.77 12.34
C SER A 190 -22.68 -4.63 13.05
N LEU A 191 -22.95 -5.82 12.54
CA LEU A 191 -23.89 -6.74 13.17
C LEU A 191 -23.14 -7.49 14.28
N ASP A 192 -23.50 -7.22 15.54
CA ASP A 192 -22.93 -7.91 16.71
C ASP A 192 -23.47 -9.34 16.82
N ILE A 193 -22.93 -10.19 15.95
CA ILE A 193 -23.37 -11.57 15.78
C ILE A 193 -23.10 -12.42 17.03
N LYS A 194 -22.08 -12.06 17.83
CA LYS A 194 -21.81 -12.68 19.13
C LYS A 194 -23.03 -12.55 20.04
N THR A 195 -23.57 -11.34 20.15
CA THR A 195 -24.77 -11.08 20.97
C THR A 195 -26.00 -11.79 20.42
N ILE A 196 -26.17 -11.88 19.09
CA ILE A 196 -27.31 -12.57 18.46
C ILE A 196 -27.25 -14.08 18.71
N LEU A 197 -26.07 -14.70 18.56
CA LEU A 197 -25.86 -16.14 18.74
C LEU A 197 -25.92 -16.54 20.21
N ALA A 198 -25.37 -15.72 21.11
CA ALA A 198 -25.49 -15.92 22.55
C ALA A 198 -26.96 -15.90 23.02
N LYS A 199 -27.78 -14.99 22.47
CA LYS A 199 -29.24 -14.97 22.72
C LYS A 199 -29.96 -16.23 22.25
N ARG A 200 -29.36 -17.01 21.34
CA ARG A 200 -29.86 -18.30 20.85
C ARG A 200 -29.15 -19.50 21.50
N GLY A 201 -28.37 -19.28 22.55
CA GLY A 201 -27.70 -20.33 23.32
C GLY A 201 -26.45 -20.91 22.66
N VAL A 202 -25.91 -20.24 21.63
CA VAL A 202 -24.68 -20.66 20.95
C VAL A 202 -23.53 -19.81 21.48
N ALA A 203 -22.66 -20.41 22.29
CA ALA A 203 -21.42 -19.80 22.76
C ALA A 203 -20.29 -20.13 21.76
N ILE A 204 -19.57 -19.11 21.29
CA ILE A 204 -18.44 -19.30 20.38
C ILE A 204 -17.22 -18.60 20.98
N GLU A 205 -16.21 -19.37 21.35
CA GLU A 205 -15.04 -18.90 22.10
C GLU A 205 -14.02 -18.18 21.20
N ASP A 206 -13.93 -18.57 19.93
CA ASP A 206 -13.06 -17.94 18.94
C ASP A 206 -13.86 -17.56 17.69
N THR A 207 -14.14 -16.27 17.53
CA THR A 207 -14.78 -15.74 16.31
C THR A 207 -13.99 -14.55 15.80
N GLU A 208 -13.49 -14.69 14.56
CA GLU A 208 -12.99 -13.57 13.77
C GLU A 208 -14.10 -12.52 13.58
N ASN A 209 -13.73 -11.26 13.43
CA ASN A 209 -14.71 -10.19 13.20
C ASN A 209 -15.47 -10.45 11.89
N PHE A 210 -16.77 -10.75 11.97
CA PHE A 210 -17.60 -10.95 10.79
C PHE A 210 -18.03 -9.59 10.20
N MET A 211 -17.74 -9.41 8.91
CA MET A 211 -18.29 -8.30 8.13
C MET A 211 -19.48 -8.83 7.33
N VAL A 212 -20.65 -8.19 7.48
CA VAL A 212 -21.83 -8.47 6.65
C VAL A 212 -21.82 -7.49 5.49
N ILE A 213 -21.72 -8.02 4.27
CA ILE A 213 -21.79 -7.24 3.04
C ILE A 213 -23.09 -7.63 2.34
N ASP A 214 -23.98 -6.66 2.14
CA ASP A 214 -25.19 -6.88 1.33
C ASP A 214 -24.82 -6.85 -0.15
N LEU A 215 -24.76 -8.03 -0.76
CA LEU A 215 -24.44 -8.21 -2.17
C LEU A 215 -25.69 -8.31 -3.06
N LEU A 216 -26.90 -8.27 -2.49
CA LEU A 216 -28.15 -8.35 -3.25
C LEU A 216 -28.34 -7.21 -4.27
N PRO A 217 -27.89 -5.96 -4.03
CA PRO A 217 -27.99 -4.90 -5.03
C PRO A 217 -27.01 -5.08 -6.19
N GLU A 218 -25.92 -5.82 -5.96
CA GLU A 218 -24.74 -5.86 -6.83
C GLU A 218 -24.65 -7.12 -7.69
N LEU A 219 -25.40 -8.17 -7.33
CA LEU A 219 -25.38 -9.46 -8.01
C LEU A 219 -26.69 -9.70 -8.75
N ASN A 220 -26.59 -10.05 -10.03
CA ASN A 220 -27.76 -10.57 -10.73
C ASN A 220 -28.12 -11.97 -10.21
N LYS A 221 -29.34 -12.41 -10.51
CA LYS A 221 -29.90 -13.69 -10.02
C LYS A 221 -29.01 -14.91 -10.33
N GLN A 222 -28.30 -14.90 -11.46
CA GLN A 222 -27.40 -15.99 -11.84
C GLN A 222 -26.13 -15.99 -11.00
N GLN A 223 -25.52 -14.83 -10.79
CA GLN A 223 -24.32 -14.68 -9.95
C GLN A 223 -24.60 -15.05 -8.49
N LEU A 224 -25.76 -14.64 -7.97
CA LEU A 224 -26.18 -15.00 -6.61
C LEU A 224 -26.38 -16.51 -6.46
N LYS A 225 -27.00 -17.16 -7.46
CA LYS A 225 -27.19 -18.61 -7.47
C LYS A 225 -25.85 -19.35 -7.46
N ASP A 226 -24.91 -18.96 -8.33
CA ASP A 226 -23.58 -19.55 -8.41
C ASP A 226 -22.81 -19.40 -7.09
N LEU A 227 -22.90 -18.24 -6.45
CA LEU A 227 -22.25 -17.98 -5.16
C LEU A 227 -22.79 -18.90 -4.06
N ILE A 228 -24.12 -19.04 -3.98
CA ILE A 228 -24.78 -19.92 -3.00
C ILE A 228 -24.40 -21.38 -3.25
N CYS A 229 -24.39 -21.84 -4.50
CA CYS A 229 -24.00 -23.21 -4.84
C CYS A 229 -22.54 -23.50 -4.45
N LYS A 230 -21.61 -22.61 -4.79
CA LYS A 230 -20.19 -22.77 -4.41
C LYS A 230 -19.98 -22.76 -2.91
N ALA A 231 -20.70 -21.91 -2.18
CA ALA A 231 -20.64 -21.89 -0.72
C ALA A 231 -21.16 -23.21 -0.12
N ALA A 232 -22.26 -23.75 -0.65
CA ALA A 232 -22.82 -25.03 -0.20
C ALA A 232 -21.90 -26.23 -0.51
N GLU A 233 -21.30 -26.27 -1.71
CA GLU A 233 -20.31 -27.30 -2.09
C GLU A 233 -19.09 -27.27 -1.17
N ARG A 234 -18.62 -26.06 -0.83
CA ARG A 234 -17.49 -25.88 0.10
C ARG A 234 -17.84 -26.29 1.53
N LEU A 235 -19.05 -26.01 1.98
CA LEU A 235 -19.56 -26.48 3.28
C LEU A 235 -19.71 -28.00 3.34
N ALA A 236 -20.10 -28.64 2.23
CA ALA A 236 -20.23 -30.09 2.15
C ALA A 236 -18.90 -30.84 2.04
N SER A 237 -17.80 -30.13 1.76
CA SER A 237 -16.44 -30.68 1.64
C SER A 237 -15.53 -30.37 2.83
N LEU A 238 -16.08 -29.70 3.86
CA LEU A 238 -15.48 -29.52 5.19
C LEU A 238 -15.99 -30.60 6.15
#